data_AF-A0A2D4JCP1-F1
#
_entry.id   AF-A0A2D4JCP1-F1
#
_cell.length_a   1.000
_cell.length_b   1.000
_cell.length_c   1.000
_cell.angle_alpha   90.00
_cell.angle_beta   90.00
_cell.angle_gamma   90.00
#
_symmetry.space_group_name_H-M   'P 1'
#
loop_
_entity.id
_entity.type
_entity.pdbx_description
1 polymer ?
#
loop_
_entity_poly.entity_id
_entity_poly.type
_entity_poly.pdbx_seq_one_letter_code
_entity_poly.pdbx_strand_id
1 'polypeptide(L)'
;PESREDLLQGRAEEFSCYLQEKIAQIRGGLDSSWGVPAEMLMARPGILWDEFDLITLEGVDSLLGRLNTTTCLLDPCPSWLVTATREVTCGWLQSIINASLQEGHV
;
A
#
# COMPACT_ATOMS: atom_id res chain seq x y z
N PRO A 1 -32.26 -19.78 22.83
CA PRO A 1 -31.26 -18.91 22.17
C PRO A 1 -29.83 -19.44 22.42
N GLU A 2 -29.58 -20.71 22.06
CA GLU A 2 -28.32 -21.44 22.28
C GLU A 2 -27.98 -22.28 21.03
N SER A 3 -28.02 -21.68 19.83
CA SER A 3 -27.76 -22.43 18.58
C SER A 3 -26.82 -21.76 17.59
N ARG A 4 -26.29 -20.57 17.93
CA ARG A 4 -25.35 -19.84 17.04
C ARG A 4 -23.88 -19.98 17.44
N GLU A 5 -23.59 -20.37 18.68
CA GLU A 5 -22.22 -20.47 19.21
C GLU A 5 -21.57 -21.83 18.84
N ASP A 6 -22.34 -22.93 18.86
CA ASP A 6 -21.89 -24.26 18.44
C ASP A 6 -21.42 -24.33 16.97
N LEU A 7 -21.98 -23.50 16.09
CA LEU A 7 -21.61 -23.44 14.67
C LEU A 7 -20.27 -22.75 14.42
N LEU A 8 -19.73 -22.03 15.40
CA LEU A 8 -18.48 -21.27 15.28
C LEU A 8 -17.32 -21.92 16.03
N GLN A 9 -17.62 -22.86 16.93
CA GLN A 9 -16.63 -23.63 17.68
C GLN A 9 -15.75 -24.44 16.70
N GLY A 10 -14.43 -24.26 16.78
CA GLY A 10 -13.48 -24.99 15.93
C GLY A 10 -13.18 -24.36 14.57
N ARG A 11 -13.95 -23.36 14.11
CA ARG A 11 -13.72 -22.73 12.80
C ARG A 11 -12.46 -21.88 12.74
N ALA A 12 -12.03 -21.31 13.86
CA ALA A 12 -10.78 -20.57 13.94
C ALA A 12 -9.58 -21.50 13.81
N GLU A 13 -9.64 -22.67 14.45
CA GLU A 13 -8.63 -23.72 14.37
C GLU A 13 -8.57 -24.32 12.97
N GLU A 14 -9.73 -24.61 12.36
CA GLU A 14 -9.82 -25.11 10.98
C GLU A 14 -9.25 -24.11 9.98
N PHE A 15 -9.59 -22.82 10.12
CA PHE A 15 -9.03 -21.75 9.31
C PHE A 15 -7.52 -21.62 9.51
N SER A 16 -7.02 -21.72 10.74
CA SER A 16 -5.59 -21.68 11.06
C SER A 16 -4.83 -22.82 10.37
N CYS A 17 -5.34 -24.05 10.46
CA CYS A 17 -4.75 -25.20 9.77
C CYS A 17 -4.73 -25.02 8.25
N TYR A 18 -5.86 -24.59 7.66
CA TYR A 18 -5.96 -24.31 6.23
C TYR A 18 -4.97 -23.23 5.78
N LEU A 19 -4.85 -22.15 6.55
CA LEU A 19 -3.93 -21.05 6.26
C LEU A 19 -2.47 -21.50 6.34
N GLN A 20 -2.11 -22.30 7.36
CA GLN A 20 -0.77 -22.87 7.49
C GLN A 20 -0.41 -23.76 6.31
N GLU A 21 -1.35 -24.60 5.86
CA GLU A 21 -1.15 -25.44 4.68
C GLU A 21 -0.94 -24.59 3.41
N LYS A 22 -1.76 -23.55 3.21
CA LYS A 22 -1.59 -22.62 2.08
C LYS A 22 -0.24 -21.91 2.10
N ILE A 23 0.23 -21.46 3.26
CA ILE A 23 1.55 -20.85 3.41
C ILE A 23 2.65 -21.85 3.06
N ALA A 24 2.54 -23.10 3.51
CA ALA A 24 3.50 -24.15 3.18
C ALA A 24 3.52 -24.46 1.68
N GLN A 25 2.36 -24.50 1.02
CA GLN A 25 2.26 -24.67 -0.44
C GLN A 25 2.91 -23.52 -1.20
N ILE A 26 2.71 -22.27 -0.78
CA ILE A 26 3.34 -21.09 -1.39
C ILE A 26 4.86 -21.15 -1.23
N ARG A 27 5.35 -21.44 -0.01
CA ARG A 27 6.80 -21.54 0.26
C ARG A 27 7.45 -22.66 -0.56
N GLY A 28 6.86 -23.84 -0.58
CA GLY A 28 7.34 -24.95 -1.40
C GLY A 28 7.33 -24.65 -2.91
N GLY A 29 6.33 -23.91 -3.39
CA GLY A 29 6.26 -23.45 -4.78
C GLY A 29 7.30 -22.38 -5.13
N LEU A 30 7.59 -21.47 -4.21
CA LEU A 30 8.63 -20.45 -4.36
C LEU A 30 10.02 -21.10 -4.43
N ASP A 31 10.32 -22.03 -3.54
CA ASP A 31 11.64 -22.68 -3.50
C ASP A 31 11.92 -23.59 -4.72
N SER A 32 10.87 -24.00 -5.45
CA SER A 32 10.98 -24.95 -6.56
C SER A 32 11.24 -24.32 -7.93
N SER A 33 11.01 -23.01 -8.10
CA SER A 33 11.14 -22.33 -9.40
C SER A 33 11.43 -20.82 -9.30
N TRP A 34 11.33 -20.21 -8.11
CA TRP A 34 11.56 -18.79 -7.95
C TRP A 34 13.04 -18.50 -7.68
N GLY A 35 13.90 -18.96 -8.59
CA GLY A 35 15.13 -18.22 -8.80
C GLY A 35 14.72 -16.88 -9.38
N VAL A 36 14.65 -15.83 -8.56
CA VAL A 36 14.61 -14.45 -9.07
C VAL A 36 15.75 -14.40 -10.08
N PRO A 37 15.47 -14.24 -11.39
CA PRO A 37 16.52 -14.17 -12.38
C PRO A 37 17.51 -13.12 -11.89
N ALA A 38 18.82 -13.37 -11.96
CA ALA A 38 19.80 -12.34 -11.61
C ALA A 38 19.58 -11.04 -12.43
N GLU A 39 18.86 -11.16 -13.54
CA GLU A 39 18.32 -10.09 -14.38
C GLU A 39 17.29 -9.19 -13.67
N MET A 40 16.67 -9.61 -12.56
CA MET A 40 15.84 -8.76 -11.69
C MET A 40 16.66 -8.00 -10.64
N LEU A 41 17.96 -8.30 -10.52
CA LEU A 41 18.94 -7.43 -9.88
C LEU A 41 19.48 -6.41 -10.91
N MET A 42 18.64 -5.95 -11.85
CA MET A 42 18.96 -4.71 -12.54
C MET A 42 19.24 -3.67 -11.45
N ALA A 43 20.41 -3.03 -11.55
CA ALA A 43 20.66 -1.80 -10.82
C ALA A 43 19.41 -0.95 -10.95
N ARG A 44 18.80 -0.60 -9.79
CA ARG A 44 17.63 0.27 -9.75
C ARG A 44 17.90 1.43 -10.70
N PRO A 45 17.04 1.69 -11.70
CA PRO A 45 17.24 2.83 -12.60
C PRO A 45 17.60 4.02 -11.73
N GLY A 46 18.73 4.66 -12.00
CA GLY A 46 19.15 5.82 -11.22
C GLY A 46 18.01 6.82 -11.22
N ILE A 47 17.37 7.01 -10.07
CA ILE A 47 16.28 7.97 -9.97
C ILE A 47 16.97 9.33 -9.99
N LEU A 48 16.75 10.10 -11.05
CA LEU A 48 17.25 11.46 -11.18
C LEU A 48 16.34 12.37 -10.36
N TRP A 49 16.55 12.41 -9.05
CA TRP A 49 15.79 13.26 -8.13
C TRP A 49 15.86 14.74 -8.52
N ASP A 50 16.96 15.16 -9.16
CA ASP A 50 17.18 16.50 -9.72
C ASP A 50 16.18 16.90 -10.82
N GLU A 51 15.43 15.95 -11.40
CA GLU A 51 14.38 16.26 -12.38
C GLU A 51 13.05 16.66 -11.73
N PHE A 52 12.89 16.45 -10.42
CA PHE A 52 11.64 16.72 -9.72
C PHE A 52 11.70 18.05 -8.97
N ASP A 53 10.81 18.97 -9.35
CA ASP A 53 10.60 20.21 -8.61
C ASP A 53 9.89 19.95 -7.27
N LEU A 54 10.19 20.80 -6.27
CA LEU A 54 9.42 20.84 -5.03
C LEU A 54 7.97 21.21 -5.31
N ILE A 55 7.04 20.54 -4.62
CA ILE A 55 5.62 20.78 -4.79
C ILE A 55 5.15 21.97 -3.94
N THR A 56 4.31 22.81 -4.53
CA THR A 56 3.62 23.90 -3.83
C THR A 56 2.35 23.40 -3.14
N LEU A 57 1.86 24.16 -2.16
CA LEU A 57 0.61 23.83 -1.48
C LEU A 57 -0.56 23.77 -2.48
N GLU A 58 -0.61 24.73 -3.42
CA GLU A 58 -1.61 24.76 -4.49
C GLU A 58 -1.49 23.58 -5.46
N GLY A 59 -0.26 23.11 -5.71
CA GLY A 59 0.00 21.90 -6.50
C GLY A 59 -0.60 20.66 -5.86
N VAL A 60 -0.37 20.46 -4.55
CA VAL A 60 -0.99 19.37 -3.78
C VAL A 60 -2.51 19.52 -3.79
N ASP A 61 -3.00 20.73 -3.55
CA ASP A 61 -4.42 21.04 -3.54
C ASP A 61 -5.08 20.66 -4.88
N SER A 62 -4.51 21.11 -5.99
CA SER A 62 -4.99 20.81 -7.35
C SER A 62 -5.02 19.30 -7.64
N LEU A 63 -3.98 18.56 -7.21
CA LEU A 63 -3.93 17.10 -7.37
C LEU A 63 -5.05 16.41 -6.60
N LEU A 64 -5.27 16.78 -5.32
CA LEU A 64 -6.34 16.23 -4.51
C LEU A 64 -7.73 16.58 -5.06
N GLY A 65 -7.89 17.77 -5.66
CA GLY A 65 -9.12 18.16 -6.33
C GLY A 65 -9.42 17.40 -7.61
N ARG A 66 -8.40 16.78 -8.23
CA ARG A 66 -8.54 15.93 -9.42
C ARG A 66 -8.68 14.44 -9.11
N LEU A 67 -8.58 14.04 -7.84
CA LEU A 67 -8.75 12.65 -7.46
C LEU A 67 -10.19 12.21 -7.70
N ASN A 68 -10.34 11.09 -8.40
CA ASN A 68 -11.62 10.43 -8.52
C ASN A 68 -11.97 9.83 -7.15
N THR A 69 -13.18 10.03 -6.67
CA THR A 69 -13.67 9.39 -5.44
C THR A 69 -13.97 7.93 -5.73
N THR A 70 -12.93 7.13 -5.93
CA THR A 70 -13.06 5.69 -6.08
C THR A 70 -13.17 5.05 -4.71
N THR A 71 -14.18 4.22 -4.52
CA THR A 71 -14.35 3.41 -3.32
C THR A 71 -13.97 1.97 -3.67
N CYS A 72 -12.69 1.63 -3.60
CA CYS A 72 -12.30 0.23 -3.60
C CYS A 72 -12.51 -0.33 -2.18
N LEU A 73 -13.16 -1.49 -2.05
CA LEU A 73 -13.39 -2.12 -0.73
C LEU A 73 -12.08 -2.45 0.00
N LEU A 74 -10.99 -2.63 -0.76
CA LEU A 74 -9.66 -2.96 -0.25
C LEU A 74 -8.75 -1.74 -0.11
N ASP A 75 -9.26 -0.53 -0.34
CA ASP A 75 -8.46 0.68 -0.21
C ASP A 75 -8.20 0.95 1.29
N PRO A 76 -6.95 0.94 1.77
CA PRO A 76 -6.64 1.18 3.18
C PRO A 76 -6.99 2.62 3.61
N CYS A 77 -7.05 3.54 2.65
CA CYS A 77 -7.53 4.91 2.86
C CYS A 77 -8.33 5.35 1.63
N PRO A 78 -9.67 5.37 1.71
CA PRO A 78 -10.48 5.67 0.55
C PRO A 78 -10.30 7.13 0.12
N SER A 79 -10.24 7.38 -1.19
CA SER A 79 -9.92 8.69 -1.75
C SER A 79 -10.85 9.82 -1.27
N TRP A 80 -12.13 9.51 -1.00
CA TRP A 80 -13.07 10.50 -0.47
C TRP A 80 -12.64 11.07 0.89
N LEU A 81 -11.97 10.27 1.74
CA LEU A 81 -11.53 10.71 3.07
C LEU A 81 -10.38 11.70 2.94
N VAL A 82 -9.47 11.45 1.99
CA VAL A 82 -8.37 12.36 1.67
C VAL A 82 -8.92 13.68 1.12
N THR A 83 -9.91 13.62 0.22
CA THR A 83 -10.57 14.82 -0.32
C THR A 83 -11.34 15.60 0.77
N ALA A 84 -12.04 14.90 1.67
CA ALA A 84 -12.82 15.53 2.74
C ALA A 84 -11.94 16.22 3.80
N THR A 85 -10.71 15.74 3.97
CA THR A 85 -9.74 16.28 4.94
C THR A 85 -8.71 17.22 4.32
N ARG A 86 -8.89 17.59 3.04
CA ARG A 86 -7.96 18.35 2.20
C ARG A 86 -7.43 19.63 2.85
N GLU A 87 -8.28 20.40 3.53
CA GLU A 87 -7.86 21.63 4.22
C GLU A 87 -6.77 21.38 5.27
N VAL A 88 -6.81 20.22 5.92
CA VAL A 88 -5.86 19.83 6.97
C VAL A 88 -4.70 19.04 6.39
N THR A 89 -4.95 18.19 5.39
CA THR A 89 -3.94 17.24 4.87
C THR A 89 -3.02 17.85 3.81
N CYS A 90 -3.42 18.89 3.07
CA CYS A 90 -2.60 19.50 2.02
C CYS A 90 -1.21 19.91 2.51
N GLY A 91 -1.13 20.62 3.64
CA GLY A 91 0.15 21.09 4.18
C GLY A 91 1.07 19.94 4.61
N TRP A 92 0.50 18.90 5.23
CA TRP A 92 1.24 17.72 5.66
C TRP A 92 1.78 16.94 4.48
N LEU A 93 0.96 16.73 3.46
CA LEU A 93 1.36 16.05 2.23
C LEU A 93 2.46 16.83 1.50
N GLN A 94 2.34 18.16 1.42
CA GLN A 94 3.38 19.01 0.86
C GLN A 94 4.72 18.82 1.59
N SER A 95 4.72 18.89 2.93
CA SER A 95 5.92 18.70 3.73
C SER A 95 6.54 17.32 3.55
N ILE A 96 5.72 16.26 3.57
CA ILE A 96 6.19 14.88 3.39
C ILE A 96 6.81 14.70 2.00
N ILE A 97 6.13 15.16 0.94
CA ILE A 97 6.62 15.02 -0.44
C ILE A 97 7.95 15.75 -0.61
N ASN A 98 8.03 17.01 -0.17
CA ASN A 98 9.25 17.81 -0.32
C ASN A 98 10.42 17.27 0.51
N ALA A 99 10.16 16.80 1.73
CA ALA A 99 11.17 16.12 2.53
C ALA A 99 11.64 14.83 1.86
N SER A 100 10.72 14.04 1.30
CA SER A 100 11.06 12.79 0.59
C SER A 100 11.92 13.03 -0.63
N LEU A 101 11.62 14.08 -1.41
CA LEU A 101 12.43 14.48 -2.56
C LEU A 101 13.84 14.85 -2.11
N GLN A 102 13.96 15.71 -1.10
CA GLN A 102 15.23 16.16 -0.55
C GLN A 102 16.08 15.03 0.03
N GLU A 103 15.48 14.07 0.73
CA GLU A 103 16.19 12.89 1.26
C GLU A 103 16.61 11.93 0.14
N GLY A 104 15.82 11.83 -0.94
CA GLY A 104 16.15 11.01 -2.11
C GLY A 104 17.41 11.46 -2.85
N HIS A 105 17.74 12.76 -2.82
CA HIS A 105 18.96 13.30 -3.42
C HIS A 105 20.26 12.88 -2.72
N VAL A 106 20.21 12.30 -1.51
CA VAL A 106 21.37 12.02 -0.65
C VAL A 106 22.03 10.68 -0.97
#